data_AF-A0A973EFZ9-F1
#
_entry.id   AF-A0A973EFZ9-F1
#
_cell.length_a   1.000
_cell.length_b   1.000
_cell.length_c   1.000
_cell.angle_alpha   90.00
_cell.angle_beta   90.00
_cell.angle_gamma   90.00
#
_symmetry.space_group_name_H-M   'P 1'
#
loop_
_entity.id
_entity.type
_entity.pdbx_description
1 polymer ?
#
loop_
_entity_poly.entity_id
_entity_poly.type
_entity_poly.pdbx_seq_one_letter_code
_entity_poly.pdbx_strand_id
1 'polypeptide(L)'
;MNLTVTSLHIYPVKSLGGITLPEAELCHEGLRYDRQWMLLDRQGRFLSQRHLPGLTQIATGLNPGALMLEANGMEPLRIPFRERQGPVILTEVWGDACEVVDEGDPAAKWL
;
A
#
# COMPACT_ATOMS: atom_id res chain seq x y z
N MET A 1 -16.43 -28.22 17.27
CA MET A 1 -15.17 -27.44 17.28
C MET A 1 -15.51 -26.08 16.68
N ASN A 2 -15.27 -25.00 17.43
CA ASN A 2 -15.47 -23.64 16.91
C ASN A 2 -14.11 -23.09 16.49
N LEU A 3 -14.08 -22.44 15.32
CA LEU A 3 -12.93 -21.70 14.85
C LEU A 3 -13.12 -20.23 15.22
N THR A 4 -12.05 -19.59 15.69
CA THR A 4 -12.05 -18.18 16.06
C THR A 4 -10.88 -17.49 15.35
N VAL A 5 -11.13 -16.31 14.79
CA VAL A 5 -10.09 -15.45 14.23
C VAL A 5 -9.27 -14.87 15.38
N THR A 6 -7.96 -15.13 15.40
CA THR A 6 -7.05 -14.64 16.45
C THR A 6 -6.50 -13.25 16.18
N SER A 7 -6.40 -12.86 14.91
CA SER A 7 -5.96 -11.53 14.49
C SER A 7 -6.31 -11.27 13.03
N LEU A 8 -6.45 -10.00 12.69
CA LEU A 8 -6.61 -9.51 11.32
C LEU A 8 -5.41 -8.65 10.96
N HIS A 9 -4.86 -8.87 9.78
CA HIS A 9 -3.73 -8.10 9.27
C HIS A 9 -4.00 -7.71 7.83
N ILE A 10 -3.63 -6.48 7.49
CA ILE A 10 -3.58 -6.01 6.11
C ILE A 10 -2.22 -5.39 5.81
N TYR A 11 -1.89 -5.33 4.53
CA TYR A 11 -0.68 -4.72 3.99
C TYR A 11 -1.12 -3.64 3.00
N PRO A 12 -1.42 -2.42 3.47
CA PRO A 12 -2.03 -1.41 2.61
C PRO A 12 -1.21 -1.16 1.34
N VAL A 13 0.09 -1.00 1.51
CA VAL A 13 1.05 -0.89 0.41
C VAL A 13 1.77 -2.20 0.23
N LYS A 14 1.76 -2.73 -0.99
CA LYS A 14 2.49 -3.93 -1.36
C LYS A 14 3.97 -3.75 -1.03
N SER A 15 4.55 -4.76 -0.37
CA SER A 15 5.97 -4.79 0.01
C SER A 15 6.36 -3.88 1.17
N LEU A 16 5.43 -3.19 1.85
CA LEU A 16 5.75 -2.42 3.07
C LEU A 16 5.29 -3.18 4.32
N GLY A 17 5.47 -2.57 5.50
CA GLY A 17 4.99 -3.13 6.78
C GLY A 17 3.47 -3.31 6.79
N GLY A 18 3.00 -4.43 7.35
CA GLY A 18 1.57 -4.68 7.58
C GLY A 18 1.10 -4.05 8.88
N ILE A 19 -0.22 -3.92 9.03
CA ILE A 19 -0.88 -3.43 10.24
C ILE A 19 -1.91 -4.44 10.75
N THR A 20 -2.05 -4.51 12.08
CA THR A 20 -3.07 -5.30 12.74
C THR A 20 -4.32 -4.47 12.95
N LEU A 21 -5.48 -5.05 12.67
CA LEU A 21 -6.78 -4.40 12.84
C LEU A 21 -7.65 -5.14 13.86
N PRO A 22 -8.47 -4.42 14.65
CA PRO A 22 -9.48 -5.05 15.51
C PRO A 22 -10.67 -5.59 14.70
N GLU A 23 -10.95 -4.99 13.56
CA GLU A 23 -12.02 -5.35 12.62
C GLU A 23 -11.64 -4.92 11.19
N ALA A 24 -12.21 -5.57 10.19
CA ALA A 24 -11.99 -5.21 8.79
C ALA A 24 -13.27 -5.46 7.98
N GLU A 25 -13.52 -4.59 7.02
CA GLU A 25 -14.58 -4.75 6.04
C GLU A 25 -14.12 -5.72 4.95
N LEU A 26 -14.91 -6.77 4.68
CA LEU A 26 -14.66 -7.71 3.58
C LEU A 26 -15.34 -7.19 2.31
N CYS A 27 -14.53 -6.84 1.31
CA CYS A 27 -14.94 -6.42 -0.02
C CYS A 27 -14.78 -7.59 -1.01
N HIS A 28 -15.23 -7.40 -2.26
CA HIS A 28 -15.09 -8.41 -3.31
C HIS A 28 -13.62 -8.76 -3.60
N GLU A 29 -12.72 -7.79 -3.49
CA GLU A 29 -11.28 -7.91 -3.73
C GLU A 29 -10.50 -8.41 -2.51
N GLY A 30 -11.14 -8.53 -1.33
CA GLY A 30 -10.50 -8.90 -0.07
C GLY A 30 -10.79 -7.90 1.04
N LEU A 31 -9.93 -7.85 2.07
CA LEU A 31 -10.09 -6.90 3.15
C LEU A 31 -9.88 -5.47 2.65
N ARG A 32 -10.76 -4.55 3.05
CA ARG A 32 -10.69 -3.15 2.65
C ARG A 32 -9.30 -2.57 2.95
N TYR A 33 -8.77 -1.84 1.96
CA TYR A 33 -7.43 -1.26 1.96
C TYR A 33 -6.26 -2.24 1.86
N ASP A 34 -6.45 -3.56 1.86
CA ASP A 34 -5.36 -4.51 1.66
C ASP A 34 -4.83 -4.43 0.22
N ARG A 35 -3.51 -4.24 0.09
CA ARG A 35 -2.75 -4.20 -1.18
C ARG A 35 -3.31 -3.21 -2.21
N GLN A 36 -3.90 -2.12 -1.74
CA GLN A 36 -4.49 -1.09 -2.60
C GLN A 36 -3.46 -0.09 -3.14
N TRP A 37 -2.20 -0.18 -2.72
CA TRP A 37 -1.09 0.64 -3.22
C TRP A 37 0.13 -0.22 -3.51
N MET A 38 1.01 0.27 -4.38
CA MET A 38 2.33 -0.30 -4.60
C MET A 38 3.31 0.77 -5.08
N LEU A 39 4.60 0.47 -4.99
CA LEU A 39 5.65 1.35 -5.47
C LEU A 39 6.08 0.93 -6.87
N LEU A 40 6.25 1.91 -7.76
CA LEU A 40 6.82 1.72 -9.09
C LEU A 40 8.18 2.41 -9.18
N ASP A 41 9.08 1.86 -9.99
CA ASP A 41 10.29 2.55 -10.40
C ASP A 41 9.99 3.60 -11.49
N ARG A 42 11.02 4.35 -11.91
CA ARG A 42 10.91 5.37 -12.97
C ARG A 42 10.51 4.80 -14.34
N GLN A 43 10.61 3.48 -14.53
CA GLN A 43 10.20 2.78 -15.73
C GLN A 43 8.78 2.19 -15.60
N GLY A 44 8.07 2.48 -14.50
CA GLY A 44 6.72 1.99 -14.25
C GLY A 44 6.67 0.53 -13.78
N ARG A 45 7.79 -0.05 -13.34
CA ARG A 45 7.85 -1.45 -12.90
C ARG A 45 7.67 -1.56 -11.40
N PHE A 46 6.90 -2.57 -10.98
CA PHE A 46 6.66 -2.85 -9.57
C PHE A 46 7.95 -3.13 -8.77
N LEU A 47 8.12 -2.40 -7.67
CA LEU A 47 9.21 -2.57 -6.71
C LEU A 47 8.79 -3.51 -5.58
N SER A 48 9.56 -4.59 -5.41
CA SER A 48 9.31 -5.60 -4.38
C SER A 48 10.38 -5.62 -3.29
N GLN A 49 10.05 -6.17 -2.11
CA GLN A 49 11.04 -6.45 -1.04
C GLN A 49 12.19 -7.35 -1.50
N ARG A 50 11.99 -8.20 -2.52
CA ARG A 50 13.06 -9.05 -3.07
C ARG A 50 14.13 -8.22 -3.80
N HIS A 51 13.73 -7.08 -4.35
CA HIS A 51 14.61 -6.14 -5.05
C HIS A 51 15.15 -5.07 -4.09
N LEU A 52 14.29 -4.56 -3.20
CA LEU A 52 14.62 -3.50 -2.24
C LEU A 52 14.21 -3.93 -0.81
N PRO A 53 15.08 -4.66 -0.09
CA PRO A 53 14.76 -5.13 1.27
C PRO A 53 14.47 -4.00 2.26
N GLY A 54 15.01 -2.79 2.02
CA GLY A 54 14.77 -1.61 2.85
C GLY A 54 13.31 -1.14 2.90
N LEU A 55 12.46 -1.60 1.97
CA LEU A 55 11.03 -1.29 1.98
C LEU A 55 10.31 -1.74 3.26
N THR A 56 10.85 -2.72 3.99
CA THR A 56 10.31 -3.13 5.30
C THR A 56 10.44 -2.07 6.39
N GLN A 57 11.33 -1.08 6.20
CA GLN A 57 11.56 0.01 7.16
C GLN A 57 10.52 1.12 7.05
N ILE A 58 9.66 1.07 6.02
CA ILE A 58 8.54 1.99 5.90
C ILE A 58 7.34 1.40 6.64
N ALA A 59 6.97 2.06 7.73
CA ALA A 59 5.77 1.73 8.48
C ALA A 59 4.53 2.26 7.76
N THR A 60 3.44 1.49 7.81
CA THR A 60 2.13 1.89 7.28
C THR A 60 1.14 2.07 8.41
N GLY A 61 0.17 2.95 8.22
CA GLY A 61 -0.93 3.17 9.16
C GLY A 61 -2.17 3.66 8.44
N LEU A 62 -3.34 3.45 9.03
CA LEU A 62 -4.59 4.03 8.54
C LEU A 62 -5.11 5.03 9.57
N ASN A 63 -5.27 6.27 9.16
CA ASN A 63 -5.96 7.30 9.92
C ASN A 63 -7.34 7.57 9.31
N PRO A 64 -8.24 8.25 10.02
CA PRO A 64 -9.48 8.73 9.43
C PRO A 64 -9.22 9.48 8.11
N GLY A 65 -9.68 8.89 7.01
CA GLY A 65 -9.59 9.46 5.67
C GLY A 65 -8.21 9.41 5.00
N ALA A 66 -7.20 8.69 5.50
CA ALA A 66 -5.91 8.58 4.80
C ALA A 66 -5.06 7.36 5.18
N LEU A 67 -4.21 6.95 4.24
CA LEU A 67 -3.04 6.12 4.46
C LEU A 67 -1.91 7.02 5.00
N MET A 68 -1.19 6.51 5.99
CA MET A 68 -0.02 7.14 6.58
C MET A 68 1.21 6.28 6.29
N LEU A 69 2.30 6.90 5.83
CA LEU A 69 3.60 6.26 5.68
C LEU A 69 4.62 6.98 6.54
N GLU A 70 5.43 6.21 7.26
CA GLU A 70 6.46 6.71 8.16
C GLU A 70 7.77 5.97 7.92
N ALA A 71 8.87 6.73 7.91
CA ALA A 71 10.23 6.21 7.78
C ALA A 71 11.17 7.01 8.67
N ASN A 72 12.23 6.37 9.18
CA ASN A 72 13.12 7.00 10.15
C ASN A 72 13.80 8.26 9.57
N GLY A 73 13.67 9.39 10.27
CA GLY A 73 14.24 10.67 9.87
C GLY A 73 13.46 11.42 8.76
N MET A 74 12.24 10.97 8.44
CA MET A 74 11.39 11.59 7.42
C MET A 74 10.10 12.11 8.05
N GLU A 75 9.60 13.24 7.56
CA GLU A 75 8.26 13.72 7.91
C GLU A 75 7.20 12.71 7.45
N PRO A 76 6.18 12.36 8.25
CA PRO A 76 5.15 11.41 7.85
C PRO A 76 4.42 11.83 6.58
N LEU A 77 4.23 10.89 5.65
CA LEU A 77 3.46 11.13 4.43
C LEU A 77 2.00 10.73 4.66
N ARG A 78 1.08 11.65 4.34
CA ARG A 78 -0.37 11.41 4.35
C ARG A 78 -0.88 11.30 2.90
N ILE A 79 -1.51 10.16 2.58
CA ILE A 79 -2.16 9.88 1.30
C ILE A 79 -3.68 9.83 1.53
N PRO A 80 -4.44 10.88 1.19
CA PRO A 80 -5.89 10.92 1.43
C PRO A 80 -6.65 9.83 0.69
N PHE A 81 -7.67 9.26 1.33
CA PHE A 81 -8.65 8.41 0.65
C PHE A 81 -9.56 9.30 -0.19
N ARG A 82 -9.26 9.39 -1.48
CA ARG A 82 -10.03 10.11 -2.49
C ARG A 82 -10.16 9.25 -3.73
N GLU A 83 -11.09 9.61 -4.60
CA GLU A 83 -11.09 9.07 -5.94
C GLU A 83 -9.74 9.39 -6.60
N ARG A 84 -9.07 8.35 -7.06
CA ARG A 84 -7.77 8.47 -7.72
C ARG A 84 -8.01 9.11 -9.07
N GLN A 85 -7.32 10.22 -9.31
CA GLN A 85 -7.41 10.98 -10.55
C GLN A 85 -6.03 11.02 -11.18
N GLY A 86 -5.95 10.73 -12.48
CA GLY A 86 -4.69 10.77 -13.20
C GLY A 86 -4.66 9.78 -14.35
N PRO A 87 -3.57 9.81 -15.14
CA PRO A 87 -3.35 8.81 -16.17
C PRO A 87 -3.18 7.43 -15.54
N VAL A 88 -3.82 6.44 -16.15
CA VAL A 88 -3.60 5.04 -15.80
C VAL A 88 -2.23 4.61 -16.31
N ILE A 89 -1.45 4.01 -15.43
CA ILE A 89 -0.17 3.37 -15.73
C ILE A 89 -0.44 1.87 -15.79
N LEU A 90 -0.10 1.26 -16.92
CA LEU A 90 -0.08 -0.20 -17.05
C LEU A 90 1.24 -0.72 -16.48
N THR A 91 1.14 -1.65 -15.55
CA THR A 91 2.28 -2.34 -14.98
C THR A 91 1.98 -3.84 -14.85
N GLU A 92 2.95 -4.61 -14.41
CA GLU A 92 2.82 -6.05 -14.23
C GLU A 92 3.24 -6.44 -12.81
N VAL A 93 2.46 -7.31 -12.20
CA VAL A 93 2.78 -7.94 -10.93
C VAL A 93 2.78 -9.45 -11.14
N TRP A 94 3.97 -10.05 -11.16
CA TRP A 94 4.13 -11.51 -11.30
C TRP A 94 3.49 -12.13 -12.57
N GLY A 95 3.55 -11.44 -13.71
CA GLY A 95 2.90 -11.87 -14.95
C GLY A 95 1.49 -11.32 -15.15
N ASP A 96 0.86 -10.78 -14.10
CA ASP A 96 -0.49 -10.25 -14.19
C ASP A 96 -0.48 -8.74 -14.46
N ALA A 97 -1.16 -8.33 -15.53
CA ALA A 97 -1.33 -6.92 -15.86
C ALA A 97 -2.18 -6.21 -14.79
N CYS A 98 -1.73 -5.02 -14.39
CA CYS A 98 -2.36 -4.20 -13.36
C CYS A 98 -2.46 -2.76 -13.84
N GLU A 99 -3.60 -2.13 -13.59
CA GLU A 99 -3.82 -0.71 -13.79
C GLU A 99 -3.60 0.02 -12.48
N VAL A 100 -2.78 1.08 -12.49
CA VAL A 100 -2.57 1.94 -11.33
C VAL A 100 -2.61 3.40 -11.69
N VAL A 101 -2.83 4.23 -10.68
CA VAL A 101 -2.83 5.69 -10.79
C VAL A 101 -1.78 6.22 -9.82
N ASP A 102 -1.01 7.21 -10.26
CA ASP A 102 0.00 7.87 -9.43
C ASP A 102 -0.65 8.68 -8.29
N GLU A 103 -0.09 8.58 -7.08
CA GLU A 103 -0.55 9.35 -5.91
C GLU A 103 -0.01 10.80 -5.92
N GLY A 104 0.87 11.11 -6.86
CA GLY A 104 1.35 12.45 -7.19
C GLY A 104 2.77 12.73 -6.69
N ASP A 105 3.33 13.83 -7.19
CA ASP A 105 4.67 14.32 -6.86
C ASP A 105 5.05 14.29 -5.37
N PRO A 106 4.17 14.68 -4.42
CA PRO A 106 4.53 14.62 -3.00
C PRO A 106 4.83 13.21 -2.51
N ALA A 107 4.07 12.21 -2.98
CA ALA A 107 4.30 10.81 -2.62
C ALA A 107 5.57 10.28 -3.30
N ALA A 108 5.77 10.62 -4.58
CA ALA A 108 6.96 10.21 -5.32
C ALA A 108 8.27 10.80 -4.75
N LYS A 109 8.23 12.04 -4.25
CA LYS A 109 9.40 12.72 -3.63
C LYS A 109 9.71 12.23 -2.21
N TRP A 110 8.76 11.57 -1.56
CA TRP A 110 8.93 11.04 -0.22
C TRP A 110 9.67 9.69 -0.20
N LEU A 111 9.72 8.98 -1.33
CA LEU A 111 10.40 7.69 -1.47
C LEU A 111 11.86 7.85 -1.92
#